data_AF-A0A7S3Z8S3-F1
#
_entry.id   AF-A0A7S3Z8S3-F1
#
_cell.length_a   1.000
_cell.length_b   1.000
_cell.length_c   1.000
_cell.angle_alpha   90.00
_cell.angle_beta   90.00
_cell.angle_gamma   90.00
#
_symmetry.space_group_name_H-M   'P 1'
#
loop_
_entity.id
_entity.type
_entity.pdbx_description
1 polymer ?
#
loop_
_entity_poly.entity_id
_entity_poly.type
_entity_poly.pdbx_seq_one_letter_code
_entity_poly.pdbx_strand_id
1 'polypeptide(L)'
;ETMDAPPNLTGDDSKVLSRKTALPGSAATVRPSDVSLEEFYEVNETIKFLEEAKAKKVALQFPDAMLGDSHGVYDQLVLAMAQTEFFILADTSYGGCCVDEVAAAHVSADAIVHYGDACLSRTGGEITVRFVFGKHPLPDLP
;
A
#
# COMPACT_ATOMS: atom_id res chain seq x y z
N GLU A 1 -38.20 43.00 19.32
CA GLU A 1 -37.91 41.56 19.22
C GLU A 1 -36.67 41.40 18.37
N THR A 2 -35.55 41.09 19.01
CA THR A 2 -34.21 41.08 18.38
C THR A 2 -33.96 39.72 17.74
N MET A 3 -33.65 39.74 16.44
CA MET A 3 -33.24 38.58 15.66
C MET A 3 -31.79 38.25 16.02
N ASP A 4 -31.57 37.14 16.73
CA ASP A 4 -30.24 36.64 17.04
C ASP A 4 -29.55 36.11 15.77
N ALA A 5 -28.32 36.57 15.54
CA ALA A 5 -27.48 36.11 14.44
C ALA A 5 -26.97 34.70 14.72
N PRO A 6 -26.68 33.87 13.68
CA PRO A 6 -26.13 32.54 13.89
C PRO A 6 -24.72 32.63 14.52
N PRO A 7 -24.35 31.67 15.39
CA PRO A 7 -23.04 31.68 16.03
C PRO A 7 -21.93 31.45 14.99
N ASN A 8 -20.91 32.30 15.07
CA ASN A 8 -19.68 32.21 14.31
C ASN A 8 -18.87 30.99 14.79
N LEU A 9 -18.82 29.94 13.98
CA LEU A 9 -17.99 28.75 14.21
C LEU A 9 -16.65 28.89 13.47
N THR A 10 -15.86 29.89 13.82
CA THR A 10 -14.42 29.86 13.61
C THR A 10 -13.78 29.21 14.82
N GLY A 11 -13.75 27.87 14.84
CA GLY A 11 -12.92 27.08 15.73
C GLY A 11 -11.59 26.79 15.04
N ASP A 12 -10.49 26.99 15.75
CA ASP A 12 -9.16 26.59 15.33
C ASP A 12 -9.07 25.05 15.36
N ASP A 13 -9.16 24.40 14.20
CA ASP A 13 -9.18 22.93 14.08
C ASP A 13 -7.80 22.27 14.24
N SER A 14 -6.78 22.99 14.72
CA SER A 14 -5.39 22.53 14.71
C SER A 14 -5.04 21.51 15.81
N LYS A 15 -6.02 20.90 16.48
CA LYS A 15 -5.76 20.01 17.62
C LYS A 15 -6.69 18.79 17.74
N VAL A 16 -7.00 18.12 16.63
CA VAL A 16 -7.62 16.78 16.68
C VAL A 16 -6.99 15.81 15.68
N LEU A 17 -5.66 15.77 15.61
CA LEU A 17 -4.91 14.69 14.97
C LEU A 17 -3.96 14.08 16.01
N SER A 18 -4.44 13.09 16.76
CA SER A 18 -3.64 12.01 17.38
C SER A 18 -4.48 11.22 18.38
N ARG A 19 -5.40 10.39 17.89
CA ARG A 19 -5.78 9.17 18.60
C ARG A 19 -5.33 7.99 17.76
N LYS A 20 -4.08 7.55 17.97
CA LYS A 20 -3.69 6.16 17.69
C LYS A 20 -4.45 5.29 18.69
N THR A 21 -5.66 4.87 18.34
CA THR A 21 -6.26 3.70 18.98
C THR A 21 -5.50 2.49 18.45
N ALA A 22 -4.51 2.03 19.21
CA ALA A 22 -3.88 0.75 18.98
C ALA A 22 -4.94 -0.34 19.20
N LEU A 23 -5.44 -0.91 18.12
CA LEU A 23 -6.17 -2.16 18.15
C LEU A 23 -5.15 -3.27 18.44
N PRO A 24 -5.41 -4.18 19.40
CA PRO A 24 -4.54 -5.33 19.63
C PRO A 24 -4.82 -6.37 18.53
N GLY A 25 -4.02 -6.33 17.45
CA GLY A 25 -4.07 -7.30 16.36
C GLY A 25 -3.56 -6.69 15.05
N SER A 26 -2.42 -7.17 14.56
CA SER A 26 -1.62 -6.64 13.44
C SER A 26 -1.04 -5.25 13.72
N ALA A 27 0.20 -5.24 14.25
CA ALA A 27 1.06 -4.09 14.11
C ALA A 27 1.40 -3.97 12.63
N ALA A 28 0.62 -3.19 11.88
CA ALA A 28 0.90 -2.94 10.47
C ALA A 28 2.38 -2.56 10.31
N THR A 29 3.08 -3.23 9.40
CA THR A 29 4.51 -3.03 9.15
C THR A 29 4.73 -1.63 8.58
N VAL A 30 5.10 -0.68 9.44
CA VAL A 30 5.44 0.69 9.03
C VAL A 30 6.94 0.72 8.74
N ARG A 31 7.30 1.30 7.59
CA ARG A 31 8.70 1.49 7.21
C ARG A 31 9.46 2.35 8.24
N PRO A 32 10.60 1.87 8.78
CA PRO A 32 11.48 2.70 9.58
C PRO A 32 12.06 3.87 8.75
N SER A 33 12.18 5.06 9.33
CA SER A 33 12.64 6.25 8.61
C SER A 33 14.06 6.15 8.05
N ASP A 34 14.88 5.29 8.64
CA ASP A 34 16.28 5.00 8.29
C ASP A 34 16.42 3.99 7.14
N VAL A 35 15.37 3.24 6.81
CA VAL A 35 15.36 2.29 5.69
C VAL A 35 14.80 2.95 4.44
N SER A 36 15.49 2.80 3.31
CA SER A 36 15.03 3.34 2.03
C SER A 36 13.73 2.68 1.55
N LEU A 37 12.95 3.40 0.74
CA LEU A 37 11.75 2.83 0.10
C LEU A 37 12.09 1.60 -0.76
N GLU A 38 13.18 1.70 -1.53
CA GLU A 38 13.63 0.65 -2.44
C GLU A 38 13.88 -0.67 -1.71
N GLU A 39 14.57 -0.58 -0.56
CA GLU A 39 14.91 -1.75 0.26
C GLU A 39 13.71 -2.29 1.01
N PHE A 40 12.94 -1.42 1.68
CA PHE A 40 11.79 -1.85 2.47
C PHE A 40 10.72 -2.53 1.61
N TYR A 41 10.39 -1.94 0.45
CA TYR A 41 9.36 -2.42 -0.46
C TYR A 41 9.90 -3.37 -1.54
N GLU A 42 11.14 -3.82 -1.44
CA GLU A 42 11.75 -4.80 -2.35
C GLU A 42 11.53 -4.45 -3.82
N VAL A 43 11.76 -3.18 -4.17
CA VAL A 43 11.41 -2.62 -5.48
C VAL A 43 12.21 -3.32 -6.58
N ASN A 44 13.49 -3.57 -6.35
CA ASN A 44 14.37 -4.27 -7.29
C ASN A 44 13.92 -5.71 -7.56
N GLU A 45 13.52 -6.44 -6.52
CA GLU A 45 13.01 -7.80 -6.64
C GLU A 45 11.64 -7.83 -7.32
N THR A 46 10.82 -6.80 -7.07
CA THR A 46 9.53 -6.63 -7.75
C THR A 46 9.72 -6.38 -9.24
N ILE A 47 10.68 -5.54 -9.64
CA ILE A 47 11.00 -5.31 -11.06
C ILE A 47 11.39 -6.62 -11.74
N LYS A 48 12.33 -7.39 -11.18
CA LYS A 48 12.78 -8.67 -11.75
C LYS A 48 11.63 -9.64 -11.95
N PHE A 49 10.77 -9.78 -10.95
CA PHE A 49 9.57 -10.62 -11.03
C PHE A 49 8.63 -10.19 -12.16
N LEU A 50 8.38 -8.89 -12.30
CA LEU A 50 7.49 -8.36 -13.33
C LEU A 50 8.07 -8.51 -14.74
N GLU A 51 9.40 -8.38 -14.89
CA GLU A 51 10.10 -8.63 -16.15
C GLU A 51 10.04 -10.10 -16.57
N GLU A 52 10.26 -11.03 -15.63
CA GLU A 52 10.13 -12.48 -15.87
C GLU A 52 8.70 -12.86 -16.27
N ALA A 53 7.70 -12.27 -15.60
CA ALA A 53 6.29 -12.43 -15.93
C ALA A 53 5.87 -11.73 -17.24
N LYS A 54 6.73 -10.87 -17.80
CA LYS A 54 6.45 -10.02 -18.96
C LYS A 54 5.18 -9.17 -18.79
N ALA A 55 4.90 -8.75 -17.55
CA ALA A 55 3.70 -7.99 -17.21
C ALA A 55 3.70 -6.63 -17.91
N LYS A 56 2.56 -6.26 -18.50
CA LYS A 56 2.32 -4.96 -19.13
C LYS A 56 1.46 -4.05 -18.27
N LYS A 57 0.54 -4.63 -17.51
CA LYS A 57 -0.32 -3.93 -16.56
C LYS A 57 -0.20 -4.55 -15.19
N VAL A 58 0.10 -3.72 -14.19
CA VAL A 58 0.39 -4.18 -12.82
C VAL A 58 -0.47 -3.43 -11.83
N ALA A 59 -1.24 -4.17 -11.04
CA ALA A 59 -1.95 -3.62 -9.89
C ALA A 59 -1.04 -3.60 -8.66
N LEU A 60 -1.06 -2.50 -7.91
CA LEU A 60 -0.34 -2.30 -6.66
C LEU A 60 -1.37 -2.18 -5.53
N GLN A 61 -1.35 -3.13 -4.61
CA GLN A 61 -2.27 -3.17 -3.48
C GLN A 61 -1.51 -2.84 -2.20
N PHE A 62 -1.85 -1.71 -1.59
CA PHE A 62 -1.25 -1.26 -0.34
C PHE A 62 -2.29 -1.25 0.79
N PRO A 63 -1.93 -1.71 2.01
CA PRO A 63 -2.75 -1.48 3.18
C PRO A 63 -2.68 -0.01 3.60
N ASP A 64 -3.69 0.47 4.33
CA ASP A 64 -3.82 1.86 4.77
C ASP A 64 -2.53 2.42 5.42
N ALA A 65 -1.84 1.61 6.22
CA ALA A 65 -0.62 2.01 6.92
C ALA A 65 0.57 2.30 5.99
N MET A 66 0.57 1.77 4.77
CA MET A 66 1.62 1.93 3.76
C MET A 66 1.26 2.91 2.65
N LEU A 67 0.01 3.40 2.60
CA LEU A 67 -0.43 4.34 1.55
C LEU A 67 0.40 5.62 1.50
N GLY A 68 0.96 6.07 2.62
CA GLY A 68 1.83 7.25 2.67
C GLY A 68 3.11 7.13 1.82
N ASP A 69 3.61 5.91 1.63
CA ASP A 69 4.80 5.61 0.82
C ASP A 69 4.43 5.17 -0.61
N SER A 70 3.15 4.88 -0.89
CA SER A 70 2.69 4.26 -2.15
C SER A 70 3.12 5.01 -3.41
N HIS A 71 3.05 6.34 -3.38
CA HIS A 71 3.49 7.19 -4.51
C HIS A 71 4.99 7.06 -4.76
N GLY A 72 5.82 6.99 -3.71
CA GLY A 72 7.27 6.87 -3.86
C GLY A 72 7.68 5.51 -4.43
N VAL A 73 6.95 4.44 -4.07
CA VAL A 73 7.13 3.11 -4.67
C VAL A 73 6.69 3.11 -6.13
N TYR A 74 5.53 3.70 -6.42
CA TYR A 74 5.00 3.86 -7.78
C TYR A 74 5.98 4.59 -8.70
N ASP A 75 6.53 5.72 -8.26
CA ASP A 75 7.49 6.50 -9.05
C ASP A 75 8.73 5.68 -9.41
N GLN A 76 9.28 4.93 -8.45
CA GLN A 76 10.45 4.08 -8.71
C GLN A 76 10.15 2.98 -9.72
N LEU A 77 8.98 2.35 -9.63
CA LEU A 77 8.56 1.31 -10.56
C LEU A 77 8.35 1.87 -11.98
N VAL A 78 7.69 3.02 -12.11
CA VAL A 78 7.47 3.69 -13.41
C VAL A 78 8.79 4.13 -14.04
N LEU A 79 9.71 4.70 -13.25
CA LEU A 79 11.04 5.10 -13.72
C LEU A 79 11.86 3.90 -14.21
N ALA A 80 11.76 2.76 -13.52
CA ALA A 80 12.49 1.55 -13.89
C ALA A 80 11.86 0.81 -15.08
N MET A 81 10.52 0.81 -15.20
CA MET A 81 9.78 0.01 -16.16
C MET A 81 8.86 0.89 -17.05
N ALA A 82 9.46 1.74 -17.88
CA ALA A 82 8.75 2.73 -18.69
C ALA A 82 7.71 2.16 -19.70
N GLN A 83 7.73 0.85 -19.97
CA GLN A 83 6.78 0.17 -20.87
C GLN A 83 5.66 -0.58 -20.12
N THR A 84 5.61 -0.43 -18.80
CA THR A 84 4.64 -1.09 -17.92
C THR A 84 3.73 -0.05 -17.29
N GLU A 85 2.43 -0.28 -17.33
CA GLU A 85 1.43 0.55 -16.67
C GLU A 85 1.19 0.04 -15.25
N PHE A 86 1.21 0.95 -14.28
CA PHE A 86 0.99 0.63 -12.87
C PHE A 86 -0.31 1.28 -12.37
N PHE A 87 -1.05 0.58 -11.52
CA PHE A 87 -2.32 1.05 -10.96
C PHE A 87 -2.33 0.84 -9.45
N ILE A 88 -2.46 1.91 -8.66
CA ILE A 88 -2.66 1.78 -7.21
C ILE A 88 -4.15 1.48 -6.97
N LEU A 89 -4.44 0.36 -6.30
CA LEU A 89 -5.80 -0.03 -5.96
C LEU A 89 -6.35 0.79 -4.79
N ALA A 90 -7.58 1.29 -4.92
CA ALA A 90 -8.20 2.22 -3.97
C ALA A 90 -9.03 1.56 -2.86
N ASP A 91 -9.35 0.26 -2.98
CA ASP A 91 -10.22 -0.46 -2.04
C ASP A 91 -9.43 -1.49 -1.23
N THR A 92 -8.80 -1.07 -0.13
CA THR A 92 -8.05 -1.98 0.76
C THR A 92 -8.48 -1.91 2.22
N SER A 93 -9.41 -1.02 2.58
CA SER A 93 -9.74 -0.68 3.97
C SER A 93 -10.52 -1.76 4.75
N TYR A 94 -11.10 -2.77 4.08
CA TYR A 94 -11.78 -3.90 4.74
C TYR A 94 -11.20 -5.28 4.39
N GLY A 95 -10.08 -5.32 3.67
CA GLY A 95 -9.51 -6.55 3.11
C GLY A 95 -8.00 -6.48 2.91
N GLY A 96 -7.28 -5.68 3.68
CA GLY A 96 -5.85 -5.41 3.49
C GLY A 96 -4.93 -6.64 3.54
N CYS A 97 -5.40 -7.80 4.00
CA CYS A 97 -4.64 -9.05 4.00
C CYS A 97 -4.93 -9.98 2.82
N CYS A 98 -5.99 -9.71 2.04
CA CYS A 98 -6.38 -10.53 0.90
C CYS A 98 -5.90 -9.87 -0.40
N VAL A 99 -5.54 -10.68 -1.38
CA VAL A 99 -5.25 -10.21 -2.73
C VAL A 99 -6.55 -9.82 -3.41
N ASP A 100 -6.64 -8.59 -3.91
CA ASP A 100 -7.83 -8.13 -4.64
C ASP A 100 -7.72 -8.42 -6.14
N GLU A 101 -7.99 -9.67 -6.49
CA GLU A 101 -8.01 -10.13 -7.89
C GLU A 101 -9.15 -9.49 -8.70
N VAL A 102 -10.25 -9.10 -8.05
CA VAL A 102 -11.41 -8.50 -8.73
C VAL A 102 -11.07 -7.09 -9.19
N ALA A 103 -10.49 -6.27 -8.31
CA ALA A 103 -10.04 -4.93 -8.69
C ALA A 103 -8.89 -4.98 -9.72
N ALA A 104 -7.96 -5.92 -9.57
CA ALA A 104 -6.90 -6.13 -10.56
C ALA A 104 -7.46 -6.53 -11.94
N ALA A 105 -8.46 -7.42 -11.97
CA ALA A 105 -9.12 -7.83 -13.20
C ALA A 105 -9.87 -6.67 -13.88
N HIS A 106 -10.45 -5.74 -13.12
CA HIS A 106 -11.14 -4.57 -13.67
C HIS A 106 -10.22 -3.65 -14.50
N VAL A 107 -8.93 -3.58 -14.15
CA VAL A 107 -7.92 -2.85 -14.94
C VAL A 107 -7.20 -3.74 -15.96
N SER A 108 -7.62 -5.01 -16.07
CA SER A 108 -6.96 -6.04 -16.88
C SER A 108 -5.48 -6.17 -16.55
N ALA A 109 -5.14 -6.22 -15.26
CA ALA A 109 -3.77 -6.41 -14.81
C ALA A 109 -3.29 -7.84 -15.09
N ASP A 110 -2.04 -7.96 -15.56
CA ASP A 110 -1.36 -9.24 -15.75
C ASP A 110 -0.77 -9.76 -14.42
N ALA A 111 -0.44 -8.83 -13.52
CA ALA A 111 0.12 -9.10 -12.21
C ALA A 111 -0.42 -8.15 -11.14
N ILE A 112 -0.42 -8.62 -9.90
CA ILE A 112 -0.71 -7.82 -8.70
C ILE A 112 0.43 -7.97 -7.70
N VAL A 113 0.90 -6.83 -7.18
CA VAL A 113 1.84 -6.76 -6.07
C VAL A 113 1.08 -6.38 -4.81
N HIS A 114 1.03 -7.31 -3.87
CA HIS A 114 0.38 -7.14 -2.57
C HIS A 114 1.42 -6.79 -1.50
N TYR A 115 1.31 -5.59 -0.94
CA TYR A 115 2.21 -5.10 0.09
C TYR A 115 1.64 -5.34 1.49
N GLY A 116 2.52 -5.56 2.47
CA GLY A 116 2.17 -5.74 3.88
C GLY A 116 1.70 -7.14 4.26
N ASP A 117 1.04 -7.23 5.41
CA ASP A 117 0.55 -8.48 5.97
C ASP A 117 -0.45 -9.15 5.02
N ALA A 118 -0.21 -10.42 4.67
CA ALA A 118 -1.11 -11.20 3.83
C ALA A 118 -1.63 -12.43 4.59
N CYS A 119 -2.89 -12.77 4.37
CA CYS A 119 -3.49 -14.00 4.88
C CYS A 119 -3.05 -15.26 4.11
N LEU A 120 -2.40 -15.08 2.95
CA LEU A 120 -1.97 -16.15 2.05
C LEU A 120 -3.11 -17.10 1.65
N SER A 121 -4.34 -16.59 1.62
CA SER A 121 -5.49 -17.31 1.09
C SER A 121 -5.23 -17.69 -0.37
N ARG A 122 -5.86 -18.79 -0.79
CA ARG A 122 -5.71 -19.32 -2.15
C ARG A 122 -6.12 -18.25 -3.17
N THR A 123 -5.21 -17.95 -4.09
CA THR A 123 -5.46 -17.08 -5.22
C THR A 123 -6.14 -17.85 -6.35
N GLY A 124 -6.96 -17.18 -7.16
CA GLY A 124 -7.68 -17.76 -8.29
C GLY A 124 -6.76 -18.26 -9.40
N GLY A 125 -5.55 -17.71 -9.47
CA GLY A 125 -4.47 -18.14 -10.38
C GLY A 125 -4.55 -17.54 -11.78
N GLU A 126 -5.55 -16.70 -12.06
CA GLU A 126 -5.68 -15.99 -13.34
C GLU A 126 -4.72 -14.79 -13.43
N ILE A 127 -4.40 -14.15 -12.30
CA ILE A 127 -3.47 -13.02 -12.21
C ILE A 127 -2.23 -13.46 -11.42
N THR A 128 -1.05 -13.08 -11.90
CA THR A 128 0.21 -13.42 -11.22
C THR A 128 0.37 -12.57 -9.96
N VAL A 129 0.58 -13.20 -8.80
CA VAL A 129 0.65 -12.49 -7.51
C VAL A 129 2.07 -12.48 -6.96
N ARG A 130 2.54 -11.30 -6.54
CA ARG A 130 3.75 -11.14 -5.72
C ARG A 130 3.40 -10.52 -4.37
N PHE A 131 3.88 -11.13 -3.29
CA PHE A 131 3.76 -10.60 -1.94
C PHE A 131 5.05 -9.88 -1.53
N VAL A 132 4.92 -8.74 -0.86
CA VAL A 132 6.03 -7.94 -0.30
C VAL A 132 5.68 -7.53 1.13
N PHE A 133 6.34 -8.10 2.13
CA PHE A 133 5.96 -7.94 3.54
C PHE A 133 6.62 -6.76 4.26
N GLY A 134 7.65 -6.16 3.66
CA GLY A 134 8.48 -5.13 4.31
C GLY A 134 9.74 -5.73 4.93
N LYS A 135 10.92 -5.28 4.49
CA LYS A 135 12.20 -5.67 5.12
C LYS A 135 12.45 -4.87 6.38
N HIS A 136 12.56 -5.56 7.51
CA HIS A 136 12.95 -4.95 8.78
C HIS A 136 14.37 -5.40 9.17
N PRO A 137 15.22 -4.49 9.68
CA PRO A 137 16.50 -4.90 10.25
C PRO A 137 16.25 -5.85 11.41
N LEU A 138 16.97 -6.97 11.42
CA LEU A 138 16.92 -7.90 12.54
C LEU A 138 17.57 -7.22 13.74
N PRO A 139 16.91 -7.21 14.92
CA PRO A 139 17.57 -6.73 16.13
C PRO A 139 18.76 -7.64 16.43
N ASP A 140 19.88 -7.04 16.84
CA ASP A 140 21.04 -7.79 17.32
C ASP A 140 20.61 -8.61 18.54
N LEU A 141 20.52 -9.94 18.36
CA LEU A 141 20.19 -10.85 19.45
C LEU A 141 21.45 -11.03 20.33
N PRO A 142 21.33 -10.91 21.66
CA PRO A 142 22.47 -11.06 22.58
C PRO A 142 23.05 -12.49 22.62
#